data_AF-A0A7S3TPK0-F1
#
_entry.id   AF-A0A7S3TPK0-F1
#
_cell.length_a   1.000
_cell.length_b   1.000
_cell.length_c   1.000
_cell.angle_alpha   90.00
_cell.angle_beta   90.00
_cell.angle_gamma   90.00
#
_symmetry.space_group_name_H-M   'P 1'
#
loop_
_entity.id
_entity.type
_entity.pdbx_description
1 polymer ?
#
loop_
_entity_poly.entity_id
_entity_poly.type
_entity_poly.pdbx_seq_one_letter_code
_entity_poly.pdbx_strand_id
1 'polypeptide(L)'
;GRCEVRRVVVTPLRTVALPSEWEVSSHAVRWVAEQEGSTERLLRCSFADESLEPLSRCRGLLEAESYRERVREVLTHGVVVGGRTFKYLGSSSAQFKEGGCWMLAEEGMLTVPRLLTSMGDLSGLHEAPRLVARIGQCFSTTVATLRVLRGEGGGPAGGGEVEPGYQGWWEEMAEVRRGPFTFSDGCGTISRDLMLQMFDAPGEMMHSALQIRFGGTKGMVSLDTRLEGRRLRLRPSQIKFASDECSLEVNEVARCLPGHLNREVIMLLSTRGVPDHTLLTFFQREAQRAANTAIEDGERAPHEAALLEHSSPEPGGAAAVAMEALQLPGGPLSEDPHLRAIVLAVRLHRLELLRSKCHLPVENSRLAHGVLDERGVLRENQMFLRERYRIPGTSEYYSRVITGRAFFVRNPCLHAAGLRFVDR
;
A
#
# COMPACT_ATOMS: atom_id res chain seq x y z
N GLY A 1 -6.29 -11.96 -7.56
CA GLY A 1 -5.68 -12.29 -8.87
C GLY A 1 -5.21 -11.02 -9.57
N ARG A 2 -4.30 -11.16 -10.54
CA ARG A 2 -3.96 -10.10 -11.50
C ARG A 2 -4.96 -10.14 -12.66
N CYS A 3 -5.20 -9.01 -13.30
CA CYS A 3 -6.06 -8.89 -14.48
C CYS A 3 -5.42 -7.99 -15.52
N GLU A 4 -5.68 -8.29 -16.79
CA GLU A 4 -5.29 -7.43 -17.89
C GLU A 4 -6.25 -6.25 -17.98
N VAL A 5 -5.70 -5.03 -18.09
CA VAL A 5 -6.44 -3.78 -18.06
C VAL A 5 -6.00 -2.92 -19.23
N ARG A 6 -6.98 -2.44 -20.01
CA ARG A 6 -6.76 -1.51 -21.12
C ARG A 6 -6.50 -0.10 -20.59
N ARG A 7 -5.60 0.64 -21.24
CA ARG A 7 -5.14 1.95 -20.78
C ARG A 7 -5.26 3.01 -21.88
N VAL A 8 -5.68 4.21 -21.48
CA VAL A 8 -5.65 5.41 -22.31
C VAL A 8 -5.09 6.59 -21.55
N VAL A 9 -4.44 7.49 -22.28
CA VAL A 9 -3.96 8.78 -21.79
C VAL A 9 -4.65 9.89 -22.54
N VAL A 10 -5.29 10.80 -21.82
CA VAL A 10 -5.91 12.01 -22.37
C VAL A 10 -4.96 13.18 -22.18
N THR A 11 -4.51 13.72 -23.31
CA THR A 11 -3.68 14.92 -23.39
C THR A 11 -4.53 16.11 -23.84
N PRO A 12 -3.99 17.34 -23.91
CA PRO A 12 -4.75 18.50 -24.38
C PRO A 12 -5.29 18.35 -25.80
N LEU A 13 -4.54 17.70 -26.70
CA LEU A 13 -4.89 17.62 -28.12
C LEU A 13 -5.38 16.24 -28.55
N ARG A 14 -4.98 15.16 -27.87
CA ARG A 14 -5.28 13.79 -28.31
C ARG A 14 -5.62 12.84 -27.16
N THR A 15 -6.15 11.70 -27.55
CA THR A 15 -6.34 10.54 -26.67
C THR A 15 -5.47 9.42 -27.22
N VAL A 16 -4.55 8.91 -26.40
CA VAL A 16 -3.57 7.90 -26.79
C VAL A 16 -3.95 6.58 -26.14
N ALA A 17 -4.20 5.55 -26.95
CA ALA A 17 -4.34 4.19 -26.46
C ALA A 17 -2.95 3.59 -26.19
N LEU A 18 -2.77 3.02 -25.00
CA LEU A 18 -1.56 2.33 -24.61
C LEU A 18 -1.78 0.81 -24.61
N PRO A 19 -0.70 0.02 -24.69
CA PRO A 19 -0.78 -1.42 -24.47
C PRO A 19 -1.48 -1.75 -23.15
N SER A 20 -2.23 -2.84 -23.13
CA SER A 20 -2.81 -3.36 -21.90
C SER A 20 -1.71 -3.80 -20.93
N GLU A 21 -1.96 -3.66 -19.64
CA GLU A 21 -1.03 -4.09 -18.60
C GLU A 21 -1.71 -4.99 -17.57
N TRP A 22 -0.90 -5.86 -16.96
CA TRP A 22 -1.34 -6.72 -15.87
C TRP A 22 -1.24 -5.97 -14.55
N GLU A 23 -2.39 -5.65 -13.97
CA GLU A 23 -2.47 -5.02 -12.65
C GLU A 23 -3.00 -6.02 -11.62
N VAL A 24 -2.61 -5.84 -10.35
CA VAL A 24 -3.27 -6.55 -9.26
C VAL A 24 -4.68 -5.96 -9.12
N SER A 25 -5.67 -6.85 -9.08
CA SER A 25 -7.08 -6.47 -9.10
C SER A 25 -7.52 -5.70 -7.84
N SER A 26 -8.72 -5.16 -7.88
CA SER A 26 -9.43 -4.50 -6.77
C SER A 26 -10.85 -5.05 -6.69
N HIS A 27 -11.58 -4.72 -5.62
CA HIS A 27 -12.98 -5.16 -5.46
C HIS A 27 -13.83 -4.81 -6.67
N ALA A 28 -13.79 -3.55 -7.11
CA ALA A 28 -14.59 -3.09 -8.25
C ALA A 28 -14.23 -3.83 -9.56
N VAL A 29 -12.94 -4.12 -9.77
CA VAL A 29 -12.48 -4.85 -10.97
C VAL A 29 -12.95 -6.30 -10.95
N ARG A 30 -12.90 -6.96 -9.80
CA ARG A 30 -13.43 -8.33 -9.63
C ARG A 30 -14.94 -8.37 -9.84
N TRP A 31 -15.67 -7.42 -9.25
CA TRP A 31 -17.12 -7.34 -9.43
C TRP A 31 -17.51 -7.27 -10.91
N VAL A 32 -16.83 -6.42 -11.70
CA VAL A 32 -17.09 -6.35 -13.15
C VAL A 32 -16.74 -7.65 -13.86
N ALA A 33 -15.59 -8.26 -13.53
CA ALA A 33 -15.17 -9.52 -14.12
C ALA A 33 -16.14 -10.68 -13.80
N GLU A 34 -16.76 -10.68 -12.61
CA GLU A 34 -17.77 -11.66 -12.20
C GLU A 34 -19.10 -11.49 -12.95
N GLN A 35 -19.51 -10.26 -13.24
CA GLN A 35 -20.75 -9.99 -13.98
C GLN A 35 -20.63 -10.31 -15.48
N GLU A 36 -19.48 -10.03 -16.09
CA GLU A 36 -19.30 -10.13 -17.56
C GLU A 36 -18.41 -11.30 -18.00
N GLY A 37 -17.76 -12.00 -17.06
CA GLY A 37 -16.72 -12.98 -17.37
C GLY A 37 -15.42 -12.37 -17.94
N SER A 38 -15.30 -11.04 -17.97
CA SER A 38 -14.13 -10.34 -18.52
C SER A 38 -13.94 -8.94 -17.91
N THR A 39 -12.73 -8.39 -18.04
CA THR A 39 -12.40 -7.00 -17.68
C THR A 39 -12.47 -6.04 -18.86
N GLU A 40 -13.02 -6.48 -20.00
CA GLU A 40 -12.97 -5.74 -21.26
C GLU A 40 -13.65 -4.37 -21.24
N ARG A 41 -14.66 -4.23 -20.37
CA ARG A 41 -15.47 -3.02 -20.21
C ARG A 41 -14.85 -2.05 -19.20
N LEU A 42 -13.71 -2.39 -18.62
CA LEU A 42 -12.93 -1.50 -17.78
C LEU A 42 -11.84 -0.81 -18.60
N LEU A 43 -11.64 0.47 -18.27
CA LEU A 43 -10.61 1.29 -18.89
C LEU A 43 -9.88 2.09 -17.81
N ARG A 44 -8.56 2.01 -17.84
CA ARG A 44 -7.70 2.90 -17.08
C ARG A 44 -7.50 4.18 -17.89
N CYS A 45 -7.94 5.32 -17.34
CA CYS A 45 -7.75 6.62 -17.98
C CYS A 45 -6.84 7.47 -17.11
N SER A 46 -5.78 8.04 -17.69
CA SER A 46 -4.95 9.06 -17.02
C SER A 46 -4.87 10.34 -17.84
N PHE A 47 -4.66 11.44 -17.16
CA PHE A 47 -4.50 12.75 -17.77
C PHE A 47 -3.02 13.16 -17.71
N ALA A 48 -2.48 13.62 -18.84
CA ALA A 48 -1.06 13.96 -19.00
C ALA A 48 -0.88 15.14 -19.98
N ASP A 49 0.34 15.62 -20.12
CA ASP A 49 0.68 16.54 -21.21
C ASP A 49 0.84 15.83 -22.56
N GLU A 50 1.21 16.58 -23.60
CA GLU A 50 1.35 16.04 -24.95
C GLU A 50 2.54 15.07 -25.09
N SER A 51 3.53 15.17 -24.20
CA SER A 51 4.68 14.27 -24.07
C SER A 51 4.39 13.07 -23.15
N LEU A 52 3.15 12.93 -22.67
CA LEU A 52 2.70 11.90 -21.72
C LEU A 52 3.33 12.04 -20.32
N GLU A 53 3.85 13.22 -19.97
CA GLU A 53 4.33 13.51 -18.63
C GLU A 53 3.13 13.74 -17.67
N PRO A 54 3.22 13.26 -16.42
CA PRO A 54 2.15 13.42 -15.45
C PRO A 54 1.82 14.89 -15.17
N LEU A 55 0.53 15.20 -15.03
CA LEU A 55 0.07 16.57 -14.76
C LEU A 55 0.67 17.23 -13.52
N SER A 56 1.10 16.43 -12.54
CA SER A 56 1.79 16.92 -11.35
C SER A 56 3.07 17.72 -11.67
N ARG A 57 3.69 17.48 -12.84
CA ARG A 57 4.88 18.18 -13.34
C ARG A 57 4.54 19.37 -14.24
N CYS A 58 3.30 19.50 -14.67
CA CYS A 58 2.88 20.44 -15.69
C CYS A 58 1.86 21.44 -15.14
N ARG A 59 2.26 22.23 -14.12
CA ARG A 59 1.34 23.16 -13.43
C ARG A 59 0.66 24.17 -14.36
N GLY A 60 1.38 24.70 -15.36
CA GLY A 60 0.80 25.64 -16.33
C GLY A 60 -0.33 25.04 -17.19
N LEU A 61 -0.33 23.72 -17.41
CA LEU A 61 -1.41 23.03 -18.13
C LEU A 61 -2.68 22.91 -17.28
N LEU A 62 -2.55 22.80 -15.96
CA LEU A 62 -3.71 22.78 -15.04
C LEU A 62 -4.40 24.14 -14.92
N GLU A 63 -3.69 25.22 -15.26
CA GLU A 63 -4.20 26.59 -15.29
C GLU A 63 -4.85 26.93 -16.65
N ALA A 64 -4.59 26.15 -17.70
CA ALA A 64 -5.20 26.34 -19.00
C ALA A 64 -6.68 25.89 -18.99
N GLU A 65 -7.60 26.83 -19.18
CA GLU A 65 -9.04 26.53 -19.16
C GLU A 65 -9.45 25.50 -20.21
N SER A 66 -8.86 25.56 -21.41
CA SER A 66 -9.13 24.60 -22.49
C SER A 66 -8.80 23.15 -22.08
N TYR A 67 -7.76 22.95 -21.28
CA TYR A 67 -7.44 21.61 -20.79
C TYR A 67 -8.37 21.17 -19.66
N ARG A 68 -8.71 22.09 -18.75
CA ARG A 68 -9.69 21.82 -17.67
C ARG A 68 -11.06 21.45 -18.26
N GLU A 69 -11.48 22.13 -19.32
CA GLU A 69 -12.70 21.81 -20.07
C GLU A 69 -12.64 20.41 -20.68
N ARG A 70 -11.53 20.06 -21.35
CA ARG A 70 -11.33 18.71 -21.89
C ARG A 70 -11.37 17.63 -20.80
N VAL A 71 -10.70 17.84 -19.67
CA VAL A 71 -10.76 16.90 -18.53
C VAL A 71 -12.20 16.78 -18.02
N ARG A 72 -12.92 17.91 -17.86
CA ARG A 72 -14.32 17.92 -17.45
C ARG A 72 -15.21 17.17 -18.44
N GLU A 73 -15.02 17.37 -19.73
CA GLU A 73 -15.78 16.70 -20.79
C GLU A 73 -15.61 15.18 -20.70
N VAL A 74 -14.36 14.70 -20.60
CA VAL A 74 -14.06 13.27 -20.47
C VAL A 74 -14.64 12.68 -19.18
N LEU A 75 -14.58 13.39 -18.06
CA LEU A 75 -15.15 12.92 -16.80
C LEU A 75 -16.68 12.93 -16.79
N THR A 76 -17.31 13.82 -17.55
CA THR A 76 -18.78 14.00 -17.58
C THR A 76 -19.45 13.11 -18.63
N HIS A 77 -18.91 13.08 -19.84
CA HIS A 77 -19.49 12.38 -20.99
C HIS A 77 -18.79 11.04 -21.29
N GLY A 78 -17.61 10.82 -20.72
CA GLY A 78 -16.79 9.64 -20.97
C GLY A 78 -15.83 9.81 -22.15
N VAL A 79 -15.12 8.73 -22.47
CA VAL A 79 -14.20 8.65 -23.61
C VAL A 79 -14.61 7.49 -24.54
N VAL A 80 -14.56 7.74 -25.84
CA VAL A 80 -14.89 6.72 -26.85
C VAL A 80 -13.61 5.99 -27.27
N VAL A 81 -13.58 4.67 -27.08
CA VAL A 81 -12.45 3.81 -27.45
C VAL A 81 -13.00 2.51 -28.03
N GLY A 82 -12.53 2.13 -29.23
CA GLY A 82 -12.94 0.87 -29.86
C GLY A 82 -14.47 0.74 -30.05
N GLY A 83 -15.17 1.84 -30.30
CA GLY A 83 -16.63 1.87 -30.47
C GLY A 83 -17.45 1.83 -29.18
N ARG A 84 -16.81 1.80 -28.00
CA ARG A 84 -17.48 1.83 -26.69
C ARG A 84 -17.27 3.18 -26.01
N THR A 85 -18.29 3.67 -25.32
CA THR A 85 -18.19 4.88 -24.48
C THR A 85 -17.91 4.46 -23.04
N PHE A 86 -16.76 4.87 -22.51
CA PHE A 86 -16.33 4.57 -21.14
C PHE A 86 -16.60 5.78 -20.24
N LYS A 87 -17.52 5.64 -19.29
CA LYS A 87 -17.90 6.70 -18.34
C LYS A 87 -17.08 6.63 -17.07
N TYR A 88 -16.91 7.77 -16.39
CA TYR A 88 -16.22 7.81 -15.11
C TYR A 88 -16.87 6.86 -14.09
N LEU A 89 -16.03 6.03 -13.46
CA LEU A 89 -16.45 5.07 -12.46
C LEU A 89 -15.89 5.42 -11.07
N GLY A 90 -14.60 5.77 -10.97
CA GLY A 90 -14.00 6.09 -9.67
C GLY A 90 -12.48 6.18 -9.72
N SER A 91 -11.86 6.52 -8.59
CA SER A 91 -10.40 6.60 -8.48
C SER A 91 -9.96 6.35 -7.06
N SER A 92 -8.97 5.48 -6.85
CA SER A 92 -8.32 5.38 -5.54
C SER A 92 -7.52 6.64 -5.24
N SER A 93 -7.20 6.88 -3.96
CA SER A 93 -6.45 8.08 -3.58
C SER A 93 -5.06 8.17 -4.22
N ALA A 94 -4.42 7.04 -4.52
CA ALA A 94 -3.14 7.02 -5.24
C ALA A 94 -3.34 7.43 -6.70
N GLN A 95 -4.34 6.83 -7.34
CA GLN A 95 -4.66 7.07 -8.75
C GLN A 95 -5.07 8.52 -8.96
N PHE A 96 -5.88 9.08 -8.06
CA PHE A 96 -6.28 10.48 -8.12
C PHE A 96 -5.08 11.44 -8.05
N LYS A 97 -4.07 11.16 -7.21
CA LYS A 97 -2.83 11.97 -7.14
C LYS A 97 -2.00 11.91 -8.41
N GLU A 98 -2.06 10.79 -9.12
CA GLU A 98 -1.39 10.58 -10.40
C GLU A 98 -2.20 11.11 -11.60
N GLY A 99 -3.38 11.69 -11.36
CA GLY A 99 -4.28 12.12 -12.43
C GLY A 99 -4.93 10.95 -13.17
N GLY A 100 -5.12 9.82 -12.50
CA GLY A 100 -5.69 8.59 -13.05
C GLY A 100 -7.06 8.24 -12.46
N CYS A 101 -7.89 7.59 -13.27
CA CYS A 101 -9.22 7.10 -12.91
C CYS A 101 -9.57 5.79 -13.62
N TRP A 102 -10.60 5.13 -13.10
CA TRP A 102 -11.28 4.01 -13.74
C TRP A 102 -12.51 4.52 -14.49
N MET A 103 -12.74 3.92 -15.65
CA MET A 103 -13.93 4.13 -16.45
C MET A 103 -14.58 2.81 -16.84
N LEU A 104 -15.89 2.83 -17.04
CA LEU A 104 -16.71 1.67 -17.34
C LEU A 104 -17.52 1.90 -18.62
N ALA A 105 -17.45 0.95 -19.55
CA ALA A 105 -18.37 0.86 -20.67
C ALA A 105 -19.63 0.09 -20.24
N GLU A 106 -20.64 0.82 -19.78
CA GLU A 106 -21.90 0.24 -19.28
C GLU A 106 -22.61 -0.58 -20.37
N GLU A 107 -23.17 -1.74 -19.99
CA GLU A 107 -24.03 -2.55 -20.85
C GLU A 107 -25.03 -3.34 -20.01
N GLY A 108 -26.30 -3.32 -20.41
CA GLY A 108 -27.38 -4.05 -19.75
C GLY A 108 -27.41 -3.78 -18.25
N MET A 109 -27.01 -4.79 -17.48
CA MET A 109 -27.01 -4.80 -16.02
C MET A 109 -25.70 -4.31 -15.39
N LEU A 110 -24.65 -4.12 -16.18
CA LEU A 110 -23.37 -3.58 -15.77
C LEU A 110 -23.41 -2.05 -15.84
N THR A 111 -23.79 -1.40 -14.74
CA THR A 111 -23.87 0.06 -14.65
C THR A 111 -23.09 0.59 -13.45
N VAL A 112 -22.62 1.83 -13.53
CA VAL A 112 -21.92 2.51 -12.42
C VAL A 112 -22.79 2.51 -11.16
N PRO A 113 -24.08 2.90 -11.18
CA PRO A 113 -24.91 2.89 -9.98
C PRO A 113 -25.05 1.50 -9.34
N ARG A 114 -25.13 0.43 -10.15
CA ARG A 114 -25.25 -0.94 -9.61
C ARG A 114 -23.94 -1.42 -9.00
N LEU A 115 -22.80 -1.11 -9.62
CA LEU A 115 -21.50 -1.34 -9.00
C LEU A 115 -21.42 -0.59 -7.67
N LEU A 116 -21.77 0.70 -7.62
CA LEU A 116 -21.68 1.45 -6.36
C LEU A 116 -22.61 0.90 -5.28
N THR A 117 -23.82 0.46 -5.66
CA THR A 117 -24.78 -0.16 -4.75
C THR A 117 -24.30 -1.52 -4.23
N SER A 118 -23.57 -2.30 -5.05
CA SER A 118 -23.00 -3.58 -4.60
C SER A 118 -21.88 -3.40 -3.57
N MET A 119 -21.26 -2.21 -3.50
CA MET A 119 -20.23 -1.90 -2.50
C MET A 119 -20.81 -1.63 -1.11
N GLY A 120 -22.07 -1.17 -1.03
CA GLY A 120 -22.74 -0.79 0.21
C GLY A 120 -23.58 0.48 0.09
N ASP A 121 -24.14 0.92 1.21
CA ASP A 121 -25.01 2.09 1.30
C ASP A 121 -24.20 3.39 1.45
N LEU A 122 -24.09 4.14 0.36
CA LEU A 122 -23.45 5.46 0.33
C LEU A 122 -24.44 6.63 0.50
N SER A 123 -25.74 6.36 0.69
CA SER A 123 -26.80 7.39 0.68
C SER A 123 -26.64 8.44 1.78
N GLY A 124 -26.07 8.06 2.93
CA GLY A 124 -25.77 8.97 4.04
C GLY A 124 -24.56 9.88 3.84
N LEU A 125 -23.86 9.81 2.69
CA LEU A 125 -22.65 10.59 2.41
C LEU A 125 -22.96 11.76 1.48
N HIS A 126 -23.25 12.93 2.05
CA HIS A 126 -23.59 14.13 1.29
C HIS A 126 -22.39 15.00 0.91
N GLU A 127 -21.25 14.83 1.57
CA GLU A 127 -20.02 15.58 1.28
C GLU A 127 -19.26 14.95 0.10
N ALA A 128 -19.20 15.64 -1.04
CA ALA A 128 -18.53 15.15 -2.24
C ALA A 128 -17.10 14.62 -2.01
N PRO A 129 -16.21 15.30 -1.24
CA PRO A 129 -14.87 14.77 -0.97
C PRO A 129 -14.88 13.45 -0.20
N ARG A 130 -15.82 13.28 0.75
CA ARG A 130 -15.97 12.02 1.49
C ARG A 130 -16.50 10.93 0.57
N LEU A 131 -17.51 11.23 -0.23
CA LEU A 131 -18.11 10.28 -1.17
C LEU A 131 -17.06 9.75 -2.15
N VAL A 132 -16.30 10.63 -2.81
CA VAL A 132 -15.20 10.23 -3.72
C VAL A 132 -14.16 9.38 -2.99
N ALA A 133 -13.80 9.74 -1.76
CA ALA A 133 -12.85 8.95 -0.97
C ALA A 133 -13.39 7.56 -0.58
N ARG A 134 -14.71 7.41 -0.39
CA ARG A 134 -15.36 6.11 -0.12
C ARG A 134 -15.48 5.27 -1.38
N ILE A 135 -15.91 5.85 -2.50
CA ILE A 135 -15.93 5.15 -3.80
C ILE A 135 -14.52 4.68 -4.16
N GLY A 136 -13.52 5.54 -4.00
CA GLY A 136 -12.11 5.25 -4.26
C GLY A 136 -11.54 4.08 -3.46
N GLN A 137 -12.20 3.67 -2.37
CA GLN A 137 -11.75 2.57 -1.55
C GLN A 137 -11.84 1.22 -2.28
N CYS A 138 -12.82 1.06 -3.16
CA CYS A 138 -13.05 -0.17 -3.92
C CYS A 138 -12.12 -0.33 -5.13
N PHE A 139 -11.40 0.74 -5.49
CA PHE A 139 -10.34 0.75 -6.51
C PHE A 139 -8.95 0.64 -5.90
N SER A 140 -8.86 0.46 -4.58
CA SER A 140 -7.59 0.15 -3.93
C SER A 140 -7.21 -1.29 -4.31
N THR A 141 -5.96 -1.47 -4.71
CA THR A 141 -5.41 -2.80 -5.00
C THR A 141 -5.52 -3.69 -3.77
N THR A 142 -6.15 -4.86 -3.94
CA THR A 142 -6.42 -5.82 -2.87
C THR A 142 -6.41 -7.24 -3.40
N VAL A 143 -6.04 -8.17 -2.52
CA VAL A 143 -6.22 -9.60 -2.73
C VAL A 143 -7.45 -10.03 -1.93
N ALA A 144 -8.49 -10.53 -2.62
CA ALA A 144 -9.61 -11.18 -1.96
C ALA A 144 -9.12 -12.48 -1.31
N THR A 145 -9.54 -12.72 -0.06
CA THR A 145 -9.01 -13.83 0.74
C THR A 145 -10.08 -14.79 1.21
N LEU A 146 -10.98 -14.33 2.08
CA LEU A 146 -12.00 -15.15 2.74
C LEU A 146 -13.34 -14.43 2.73
N ARG A 147 -14.43 -15.17 2.84
CA ARG A 147 -15.76 -14.62 3.10
C ARG A 147 -16.10 -14.77 4.57
N VAL A 148 -16.49 -13.69 5.24
CA VAL A 148 -16.85 -13.68 6.66
C VAL A 148 -18.25 -13.11 6.87
N LEU A 149 -19.03 -13.76 7.74
CA LEU A 149 -20.40 -13.37 8.06
C LEU A 149 -20.46 -12.48 9.29
N ARG A 150 -21.45 -11.60 9.37
CA ARG A 150 -21.71 -10.87 10.61
C ARG A 150 -22.23 -11.87 11.65
N GLY A 151 -21.51 -12.03 12.76
CA GLY A 151 -21.97 -12.82 13.90
C GLY A 151 -22.72 -11.93 14.88
N GLU A 152 -24.03 -12.16 15.05
CA GLU A 152 -24.74 -11.56 16.18
C GLU A 152 -24.26 -12.23 17.48
N GLY A 153 -23.74 -11.44 18.43
CA GLY A 153 -23.38 -11.92 19.76
C GLY A 153 -22.16 -12.85 19.85
N GLY A 154 -21.18 -12.72 18.94
CA GLY A 154 -19.90 -13.46 19.04
C GLY A 154 -19.80 -14.74 18.21
N GLY A 155 -20.75 -14.98 17.30
CA GLY A 155 -20.89 -16.28 16.63
C GLY A 155 -21.11 -17.41 17.65
N PRO A 156 -21.25 -18.67 17.23
CA PRO A 156 -21.33 -19.78 18.19
C PRO A 156 -20.08 -19.78 19.08
N ALA A 157 -20.28 -19.54 20.38
CA ALA A 157 -19.24 -19.62 21.41
C ALA A 157 -18.60 -21.01 21.34
N GLY A 158 -17.33 -21.09 20.94
CA GLY A 158 -16.63 -22.34 20.68
C GLY A 158 -16.36 -22.67 19.21
N GLY A 159 -16.62 -21.75 18.28
CA GLY A 159 -16.25 -21.94 16.87
C GLY A 159 -17.14 -22.95 16.14
N GLY A 160 -18.45 -22.92 16.43
CA GLY A 160 -19.44 -23.72 15.69
C GLY A 160 -19.36 -23.55 14.17
N GLU A 161 -19.94 -24.51 13.45
CA GLU A 161 -19.86 -24.58 12.00
C GLU A 161 -20.29 -23.25 11.36
N VAL A 162 -19.40 -22.74 10.51
CA VAL A 162 -19.68 -21.56 9.69
C VAL A 162 -20.53 -22.03 8.52
N GLU A 163 -21.52 -21.23 8.13
CA GLU A 163 -22.38 -21.56 6.98
C GLU A 163 -21.55 -21.93 5.73
N PRO A 164 -22.02 -22.90 4.92
CA PRO A 164 -21.34 -23.28 3.69
C PRO A 164 -21.01 -22.07 2.81
N GLY A 165 -19.74 -21.96 2.41
CA GLY A 165 -19.24 -20.84 1.59
C GLY A 165 -18.59 -19.70 2.37
N TYR A 166 -18.66 -19.71 3.71
CA TYR A 166 -18.00 -18.74 4.57
C TYR A 166 -16.93 -19.39 5.46
N GLN A 167 -15.95 -18.59 5.87
CA GLN A 167 -14.75 -19.07 6.58
C GLN A 167 -14.60 -18.47 7.97
N GLY A 168 -15.45 -17.53 8.37
CA GLY A 168 -15.43 -17.01 9.73
C GLY A 168 -16.54 -16.02 9.99
N TRP A 169 -16.49 -15.46 11.19
CA TRP A 169 -17.44 -14.45 11.64
C TRP A 169 -16.72 -13.14 11.89
N TRP A 170 -17.41 -12.02 11.67
CA TRP A 170 -17.00 -10.72 12.14
C TRP A 170 -18.00 -10.16 13.15
N GLU A 171 -17.50 -9.39 14.10
CA GLU A 171 -18.29 -8.72 15.12
C GLU A 171 -17.76 -7.31 15.38
N GLU A 172 -18.59 -6.47 15.98
CA GLU A 172 -18.18 -5.14 16.39
C GLU A 172 -17.58 -5.17 17.80
N MET A 173 -16.52 -4.41 18.03
CA MET A 173 -15.91 -4.22 19.35
C MET A 173 -15.87 -2.73 19.73
N ALA A 174 -15.96 -2.45 21.02
CA ALA A 174 -16.02 -1.09 21.55
C ALA A 174 -14.73 -0.30 21.31
N GLU A 175 -14.83 1.01 21.04
CA GLU A 175 -13.70 1.94 20.95
C GLU A 175 -12.93 2.09 22.27
N VAL A 176 -11.60 2.16 22.21
CA VAL A 176 -10.75 2.56 23.34
C VAL A 176 -10.70 4.08 23.36
N ARG A 177 -11.41 4.67 24.32
CA ARG A 177 -11.52 6.12 24.49
C ARG A 177 -10.94 6.55 25.83
N ARG A 178 -10.31 7.74 25.86
CA ARG A 178 -10.07 8.49 27.10
C ARG A 178 -10.49 9.93 26.91
N GLY A 179 -11.51 10.35 27.67
CA GLY A 179 -12.15 11.65 27.47
C GLY A 179 -12.65 11.81 26.02
N PRO A 180 -12.31 12.92 25.34
CA PRO A 180 -12.76 13.17 23.96
C PRO A 180 -11.96 12.40 22.90
N PHE A 181 -10.89 11.69 23.28
CA PHE A 181 -9.96 11.08 22.32
C PHE A 181 -10.24 9.59 22.11
N THR A 182 -10.28 9.18 20.85
CA THR A 182 -10.33 7.77 20.43
C THR A 182 -8.92 7.31 20.08
N PHE A 183 -8.40 6.31 20.81
CA PHE A 183 -7.04 5.80 20.64
C PHE A 183 -6.97 4.63 19.65
N SER A 184 -8.11 4.00 19.40
CA SER A 184 -8.25 2.82 18.54
C SER A 184 -8.70 3.13 17.11
N ASP A 185 -8.65 4.39 16.69
CA ASP A 185 -9.15 4.82 15.38
C ASP A 185 -8.49 3.99 14.25
N GLY A 186 -9.32 3.25 13.53
CA GLY A 186 -8.89 2.46 12.40
C GLY A 186 -8.24 1.12 12.75
N CYS A 187 -8.23 0.69 14.02
CA CYS A 187 -7.61 -0.56 14.47
C CYS A 187 -8.63 -1.57 15.00
N GLY A 188 -8.56 -2.82 14.53
CA GLY A 188 -9.34 -3.95 15.03
C GLY A 188 -8.45 -5.16 15.29
N THR A 189 -9.05 -6.33 15.48
CA THR A 189 -8.30 -7.57 15.75
C THR A 189 -8.77 -8.72 14.88
N ILE A 190 -7.86 -9.65 14.59
CA ILE A 190 -8.13 -10.89 13.85
C ILE A 190 -7.62 -12.09 14.65
N SER A 191 -8.37 -13.18 14.67
CA SER A 191 -7.97 -14.41 15.37
C SER A 191 -6.90 -15.18 14.61
N ARG A 192 -6.18 -16.03 15.34
CA ARG A 192 -5.15 -16.90 14.79
C ARG A 192 -5.70 -17.84 13.73
N ASP A 193 -6.84 -18.47 14.01
CA ASP A 193 -7.41 -19.49 13.13
C ASP A 193 -7.90 -18.89 11.81
N LEU A 194 -8.51 -17.69 11.86
CA LEU A 194 -8.94 -17.00 10.64
C LEU A 194 -7.74 -16.58 9.78
N MET A 195 -6.65 -16.14 10.42
CA MET A 195 -5.43 -15.76 9.72
C MET A 195 -4.69 -16.98 9.12
N LEU A 196 -4.68 -18.14 9.79
CA LEU A 196 -4.15 -19.37 9.22
C LEU A 196 -4.93 -19.77 7.97
N GLN A 197 -6.26 -19.73 8.05
CA GLN A 197 -7.11 -20.06 6.91
C GLN A 197 -6.92 -19.11 5.73
N MET A 198 -6.56 -17.85 5.99
CA MET A 198 -6.33 -16.84 4.97
C MET A 198 -5.07 -17.08 4.14
N PHE A 199 -3.98 -17.53 4.77
CA PHE A 199 -2.66 -17.59 4.12
C PHE A 199 -2.17 -19.01 3.85
N ASP A 200 -2.89 -20.04 4.31
CA ASP A 200 -2.46 -21.44 4.24
C ASP A 200 -0.98 -21.63 4.65
N ALA A 201 -0.56 -20.83 5.64
CA ALA A 201 0.83 -20.72 6.05
C ALA A 201 1.01 -21.39 7.42
N PRO A 202 2.11 -22.14 7.65
CA PRO A 202 2.44 -22.63 8.98
C PRO A 202 2.49 -21.45 9.96
N GLY A 203 1.99 -21.66 11.18
CA GLY A 203 1.80 -20.58 12.15
C GLY A 203 3.06 -19.78 12.49
N GLU A 204 4.23 -20.34 12.20
CA GLU A 204 5.48 -19.59 12.26
C GLU A 204 5.51 -18.49 11.22
N MET A 205 5.11 -18.65 9.96
CA MET A 205 5.14 -17.61 8.91
C MET A 205 3.97 -16.59 8.99
N MET A 206 3.24 -16.57 10.10
CA MET A 206 2.07 -15.72 10.28
C MET A 206 2.41 -14.23 10.40
N HIS A 207 1.59 -13.40 9.76
CA HIS A 207 1.68 -11.95 9.86
C HIS A 207 1.16 -11.44 11.22
N SER A 208 1.73 -10.35 11.75
CA SER A 208 1.28 -9.76 13.03
C SER A 208 0.10 -8.80 12.88
N ALA A 209 -0.08 -8.24 11.69
CA ALA A 209 -1.18 -7.36 11.36
C ALA A 209 -1.43 -7.33 9.84
N LEU A 210 -2.62 -6.90 9.46
CA LEU A 210 -3.06 -6.76 8.08
C LEU A 210 -3.71 -5.39 7.89
N GLN A 211 -3.47 -4.75 6.75
CA GLN A 211 -4.33 -3.67 6.27
C GLN A 211 -5.44 -4.30 5.42
N ILE A 212 -6.69 -4.06 5.81
CA ILE A 212 -7.85 -4.71 5.22
C ILE A 212 -8.82 -3.73 4.56
N ARG A 213 -9.59 -4.28 3.61
CA ARG A 213 -10.84 -3.72 3.07
C ARG A 213 -11.91 -4.79 3.20
N PHE A 214 -13.07 -4.39 3.69
CA PHE A 214 -14.17 -5.29 3.93
C PHE A 214 -15.48 -4.54 3.77
N GLY A 215 -16.06 -4.57 2.56
CA GLY A 215 -17.20 -3.73 2.21
C GLY A 215 -16.94 -2.25 2.49
N GLY A 216 -17.81 -1.65 3.32
CA GLY A 216 -17.69 -0.29 3.83
C GLY A 216 -16.58 -0.06 4.87
N THR A 217 -15.84 -1.10 5.26
CA THR A 217 -14.82 -1.05 6.32
C THR A 217 -13.41 -0.90 5.76
N LYS A 218 -12.60 -0.05 6.40
CA LYS A 218 -11.14 0.07 6.18
C LYS A 218 -10.41 0.18 7.50
N GLY A 219 -9.30 -0.54 7.65
CA GLY A 219 -8.38 -0.29 8.75
C GLY A 219 -7.23 -1.27 8.81
N MET A 220 -6.54 -1.25 9.95
CA MET A 220 -5.60 -2.28 10.36
C MET A 220 -6.30 -3.28 11.26
N VAL A 221 -5.95 -4.56 11.14
CA VAL A 221 -6.30 -5.58 12.13
C VAL A 221 -5.04 -6.27 12.63
N SER A 222 -4.86 -6.32 13.94
CA SER A 222 -3.73 -7.00 14.58
C SER A 222 -4.13 -8.41 15.02
N LEU A 223 -3.17 -9.33 15.00
CA LEU A 223 -3.38 -10.68 15.50
C LEU A 223 -3.64 -10.64 17.01
N ASP A 224 -4.81 -11.11 17.44
CA ASP A 224 -5.13 -11.31 18.85
C ASP A 224 -5.20 -12.81 19.16
N THR A 225 -4.15 -13.31 19.78
CA THR A 225 -4.02 -14.73 20.16
C THR A 225 -4.97 -15.16 21.29
N ARG A 226 -5.71 -14.21 21.89
CA ARG A 226 -6.73 -14.50 22.91
C ARG A 226 -8.09 -14.85 22.28
N LEU A 227 -8.25 -14.61 20.98
CA LEU A 227 -9.47 -14.93 20.26
C LEU A 227 -9.54 -16.41 19.93
N GLU A 228 -10.63 -17.05 20.32
CA GLU A 228 -10.94 -18.43 19.97
C GLU A 228 -11.72 -18.51 18.66
N GLY A 229 -11.43 -19.55 17.87
CA GLY A 229 -12.09 -19.81 16.59
C GLY A 229 -11.76 -18.76 15.52
N ARG A 230 -12.58 -18.73 14.47
CA ARG A 230 -12.37 -17.90 13.27
C ARG A 230 -13.15 -16.59 13.38
N ARG A 231 -12.49 -15.54 13.87
CA ARG A 231 -13.11 -14.27 14.28
C ARG A 231 -12.34 -13.05 13.76
N LEU A 232 -13.10 -12.07 13.30
CA LEU A 232 -12.65 -10.72 12.96
C LEU A 232 -13.41 -9.72 13.84
N ARG A 233 -12.73 -8.85 14.58
CA ARG A 233 -13.38 -7.80 15.36
C ARG A 233 -13.06 -6.44 14.80
N LEU A 234 -14.10 -5.67 14.50
CA LEU A 234 -14.02 -4.37 13.87
C LEU A 234 -14.57 -3.29 14.81
N ARG A 235 -14.04 -2.08 14.72
CA ARG A 235 -14.52 -0.94 15.52
C ARG A 235 -15.38 0.01 14.69
N PRO A 236 -16.29 0.78 15.31
CA PRO A 236 -17.07 1.81 14.63
C PRO A 236 -16.23 2.74 13.75
N SER A 237 -15.06 3.16 14.21
CA SER A 237 -14.14 4.01 13.45
C SER A 237 -13.64 3.37 12.16
N GLN A 238 -13.64 2.05 12.02
CA GLN A 238 -13.25 1.36 10.78
C GLN A 238 -14.38 1.33 9.74
N ILE A 239 -15.64 1.31 10.20
CA ILE A 239 -16.84 1.22 9.37
C ILE A 239 -17.15 2.62 8.80
N LYS A 240 -16.94 2.80 7.49
CA LYS A 240 -17.10 4.10 6.85
C LYS A 240 -18.47 4.33 6.24
N PHE A 241 -19.18 3.24 5.95
CA PHE A 241 -20.56 3.17 5.49
C PHE A 241 -21.05 1.72 5.66
N ALA A 242 -22.37 1.50 5.66
CA ALA A 242 -22.96 0.18 5.81
C ALA A 242 -22.80 -0.65 4.53
N SER A 243 -22.62 -1.96 4.66
CA SER A 243 -22.39 -2.86 3.52
C SER A 243 -22.69 -4.30 3.91
N ASP A 244 -23.31 -5.04 2.99
CA ASP A 244 -23.59 -6.47 3.10
C ASP A 244 -22.49 -7.34 2.45
N GLU A 245 -21.48 -6.72 1.83
CA GLU A 245 -20.31 -7.42 1.31
C GLU A 245 -19.64 -8.27 2.39
N CYS A 246 -19.39 -9.54 2.04
CA CYS A 246 -18.81 -10.53 2.93
C CYS A 246 -17.36 -10.87 2.57
N SER A 247 -16.84 -10.39 1.45
CA SER A 247 -15.45 -10.60 1.02
C SER A 247 -14.47 -9.76 1.81
N LEU A 248 -13.65 -10.42 2.64
CA LEU A 248 -12.51 -9.84 3.33
C LEU A 248 -11.31 -9.80 2.38
N GLU A 249 -10.75 -8.60 2.23
CA GLU A 249 -9.64 -8.36 1.32
C GLU A 249 -8.46 -7.74 2.04
N VAL A 250 -7.26 -8.13 1.62
CA VAL A 250 -6.00 -7.63 2.17
C VAL A 250 -5.34 -6.70 1.16
N ASN A 251 -5.02 -5.48 1.58
CA ASN A 251 -4.17 -4.57 0.80
C ASN A 251 -2.70 -4.89 1.05
N GLU A 252 -2.32 -4.92 2.33
CA GLU A 252 -0.94 -5.04 2.76
C GLU A 252 -0.86 -5.92 4.00
N VAL A 253 0.22 -6.67 4.08
CA VAL A 253 0.57 -7.47 5.26
C VAL A 253 1.61 -6.70 6.06
N ALA A 254 1.66 -6.91 7.38
CA ALA A 254 2.67 -6.28 8.22
C ALA A 254 4.10 -6.57 7.72
N ARG A 255 4.82 -5.53 7.33
CA ARG A 255 6.23 -5.55 6.93
C ARG A 255 7.00 -4.51 7.75
N CYS A 256 8.29 -4.77 7.92
CA CYS A 256 9.24 -3.81 8.47
C CYS A 256 10.28 -3.54 7.40
N LEU A 257 10.13 -2.42 6.69
CA LEU A 257 11.00 -2.06 5.59
C LEU A 257 12.10 -1.09 6.07
N PRO A 258 13.28 -1.07 5.45
CA PRO A 258 14.28 -0.03 5.69
C PRO A 258 13.67 1.37 5.55
N GLY A 259 13.86 2.18 6.59
CA GLY A 259 13.40 3.55 6.63
C GLY A 259 14.39 4.52 5.98
N HIS A 260 13.86 5.66 5.56
CA HIS A 260 14.63 6.75 4.96
C HIS A 260 14.11 8.07 5.50
N LEU A 261 14.99 9.06 5.58
CA LEU A 261 14.54 10.44 5.71
C LEU A 261 14.08 10.91 4.33
N ASN A 262 13.05 11.73 4.32
CA ASN A 262 12.62 12.46 3.13
C ASN A 262 12.77 13.97 3.41
N ARG A 263 12.52 14.80 2.40
CA ARG A 263 12.60 16.27 2.53
C ARG A 263 11.83 16.80 3.74
N GLU A 264 10.60 16.34 3.95
CA GLU A 264 9.74 16.80 5.05
C GLU A 264 10.36 16.49 6.42
N VAL A 265 10.79 15.24 6.64
CA VAL A 265 11.39 14.81 7.90
C VAL A 265 12.73 15.52 8.15
N ILE A 266 13.54 15.73 7.11
CA ILE A 266 14.82 16.48 7.22
C ILE A 266 14.54 17.91 7.70
N MET A 267 13.56 18.59 7.13
CA MET A 267 13.17 19.93 7.56
C MET A 267 12.65 19.95 9.01
N LEU A 268 11.89 18.93 9.41
CA LEU A 268 11.42 18.79 10.79
C LEU A 268 12.57 18.57 11.79
N LEU A 269 13.60 17.81 11.42
CA LEU A 269 14.78 17.60 12.25
C LEU A 269 15.59 18.90 12.42
N SER A 270 15.82 19.63 11.32
CA SER A 270 16.50 20.93 11.35
C SER A 270 15.77 21.94 12.25
N THR A 271 14.45 22.10 12.06
CA THR A 271 13.63 23.00 12.90
C THR A 271 13.56 22.58 14.37
N ARG A 272 13.84 21.30 14.68
CA ARG A 272 13.93 20.77 16.04
C ARG A 272 15.35 20.86 16.63
N GLY A 273 16.27 21.54 15.96
CA GLY A 273 17.59 21.85 16.47
C GLY A 273 18.69 20.86 16.09
N VAL A 274 18.43 19.92 15.17
CA VAL A 274 19.51 19.13 14.57
C VAL A 274 20.34 20.06 13.68
N PRO A 275 21.64 20.25 13.92
CA PRO A 275 22.43 21.18 13.13
C PRO A 275 22.48 20.80 11.65
N ASP A 276 22.24 21.77 10.76
CA ASP A 276 22.18 21.53 9.31
C ASP A 276 23.46 20.90 8.75
N HIS A 277 24.63 21.27 9.28
CA HIS A 277 25.90 20.68 8.88
C HIS A 277 25.93 19.16 9.14
N THR A 278 25.30 18.67 10.20
CA THR A 278 25.21 17.22 10.50
C THR A 278 24.38 16.50 9.43
N LEU A 279 23.25 17.09 9.02
CA LEU A 279 22.38 16.55 7.97
C LEU A 279 23.07 16.57 6.61
N LEU A 280 23.78 17.66 6.29
CA LEU A 280 24.54 17.79 5.05
C LEU A 280 25.72 16.81 4.98
N THR A 281 26.50 16.66 6.05
CA THR A 281 27.57 15.66 6.12
C THR A 281 27.01 14.24 5.96
N PHE A 282 25.87 13.96 6.57
CA PHE A 282 25.20 12.67 6.41
C PHE A 282 24.75 12.44 4.95
N PHE A 283 24.14 13.44 4.32
CA PHE A 283 23.77 13.38 2.90
C PHE A 283 24.97 13.15 1.99
N GLN A 284 26.06 13.91 2.19
CA GLN A 284 27.30 13.75 1.44
C GLN A 284 27.88 12.34 1.59
N ARG A 285 27.88 11.80 2.80
CA ARG A 285 28.37 10.43 3.06
C ARG A 285 27.54 9.39 2.31
N GLU A 286 26.21 9.46 2.36
CA GLU A 286 25.36 8.49 1.66
C GLU A 286 25.39 8.66 0.14
N ALA A 287 25.51 9.89 -0.36
CA ALA A 287 25.76 10.15 -1.78
C ALA A 287 27.11 9.58 -2.23
N GLN A 288 28.16 9.76 -1.43
CA GLN A 288 29.47 9.19 -1.70
C GLN A 288 29.42 7.67 -1.64
N ARG A 289 28.71 7.06 -0.69
CA ARG A 289 28.51 5.60 -0.64
C ARG A 289 27.79 5.09 -1.89
N ALA A 290 26.75 5.79 -2.35
CA ALA A 290 26.06 5.44 -3.59
C ALA A 290 26.90 5.69 -4.86
N ALA A 291 27.90 6.59 -4.80
CA ALA A 291 28.80 6.92 -5.90
C ALA A 291 30.11 6.10 -5.91
N ASN A 292 30.63 5.68 -4.76
CA ASN A 292 31.90 4.96 -4.61
C ASN A 292 31.76 3.45 -4.62
N THR A 293 30.55 2.95 -4.84
CA THR A 293 30.31 1.56 -5.22
C THR A 293 30.74 1.33 -6.67
N ALA A 294 32.04 1.54 -6.91
CA ALA A 294 32.71 1.22 -8.15
C ALA A 294 32.78 -0.31 -8.28
N ILE A 295 32.44 -0.78 -9.47
CA ILE A 295 32.39 -2.19 -9.92
C ILE A 295 33.81 -2.78 -10.04
N GLU A 296 34.85 -2.06 -9.60
CA GLU A 296 36.22 -2.27 -10.05
C GLU A 296 36.99 -3.35 -9.29
N ASP A 297 36.53 -3.80 -8.12
CA ASP A 297 37.21 -4.85 -7.36
C ASP A 297 36.25 -6.01 -7.08
N GLY A 298 36.55 -7.19 -7.66
CA GLY A 298 35.79 -8.44 -7.53
C GLY A 298 35.62 -9.00 -6.10
N GLU A 299 35.96 -8.24 -5.07
CA GLU A 299 35.85 -8.60 -3.66
C GLU A 299 34.62 -8.02 -2.93
N ARG A 300 33.69 -7.33 -3.62
CA ARG A 300 32.63 -6.52 -2.95
C ARG A 300 31.18 -7.00 -3.11
N ALA A 301 30.96 -8.30 -3.33
CA ALA A 301 29.64 -8.94 -3.23
C ALA A 301 28.79 -8.52 -2.00
N PRO A 302 29.33 -8.34 -0.78
CA PRO A 302 28.52 -7.91 0.37
C PRO A 302 28.01 -6.47 0.27
N HIS A 303 28.72 -5.57 -0.41
CA HIS A 303 28.25 -4.19 -0.59
C HIS A 303 27.14 -4.12 -1.65
N GLU A 304 27.25 -4.89 -2.72
CA GLU A 304 26.21 -4.99 -3.75
C GLU A 304 24.94 -5.66 -3.21
N ALA A 305 25.11 -6.67 -2.35
CA ALA A 305 24.02 -7.28 -1.64
C ALA A 305 23.31 -6.28 -0.72
N ALA A 306 24.05 -5.52 0.10
CA ALA A 306 23.47 -4.47 0.93
C ALA A 306 22.74 -3.37 0.10
N LEU A 307 23.25 -3.02 -1.09
CA LEU A 307 22.62 -2.03 -1.97
C LEU A 307 21.22 -2.47 -2.41
N LEU A 308 21.10 -3.75 -2.77
CA LEU A 308 19.87 -4.36 -3.24
C LEU A 308 18.92 -4.66 -2.07
N GLU A 309 19.39 -5.11 -0.91
CA GLU A 309 18.57 -5.29 0.30
C GLU A 309 17.86 -4.00 0.72
N HIS A 310 18.57 -2.87 0.71
CA HIS A 310 17.98 -1.57 1.00
C HIS A 310 16.94 -1.10 -0.04
N SER A 311 16.93 -1.73 -1.22
CA SER A 311 15.95 -1.44 -2.27
C SER A 311 14.62 -2.21 -2.07
N SER A 312 14.52 -3.06 -1.03
CA SER A 312 13.33 -3.87 -0.72
C SER A 312 12.77 -4.59 -1.95
N PRO A 313 13.57 -5.45 -2.61
CA PRO A 313 13.21 -5.99 -3.90
C PRO A 313 11.98 -6.89 -3.77
N GLU A 314 10.99 -6.68 -4.63
CA GLU A 314 9.84 -7.57 -4.73
C GLU A 314 10.32 -8.99 -5.09
N PRO A 315 9.75 -10.05 -4.48
CA PRO A 315 10.10 -11.43 -4.82
C PRO A 315 9.98 -11.68 -6.33
N GLY A 316 11.03 -12.22 -6.95
CA GLY A 316 11.10 -12.45 -8.40
C GLY A 316 11.35 -11.21 -9.27
N GLY A 317 11.52 -10.03 -8.68
CA GLY A 317 11.95 -8.83 -9.39
C GLY A 317 13.44 -8.87 -9.75
N ALA A 318 13.85 -8.08 -10.75
CA ALA A 318 15.24 -8.07 -11.25
C ALA A 318 16.28 -7.84 -10.13
N ALA A 319 15.98 -7.01 -9.14
CA ALA A 319 16.84 -6.77 -7.99
C ALA A 319 16.90 -7.96 -7.01
N ALA A 320 15.82 -8.73 -6.85
CA ALA A 320 15.82 -9.96 -6.04
C ALA A 320 16.61 -11.07 -6.76
N VAL A 321 16.45 -11.20 -8.08
CA VAL A 321 17.22 -12.15 -8.89
C VAL A 321 18.71 -11.81 -8.84
N ALA A 322 19.07 -10.53 -8.93
CA ALA A 322 20.45 -10.09 -8.76
C ALA A 322 20.99 -10.42 -7.36
N MET A 323 20.18 -10.27 -6.30
CA MET A 323 20.53 -10.65 -4.93
C MET A 323 20.79 -12.14 -4.75
N GLU A 324 19.99 -12.98 -5.40
CA GLU A 324 20.17 -14.43 -5.35
C GLU A 324 21.40 -14.85 -6.14
N ALA A 325 21.62 -14.26 -7.32
CA ALA A 325 22.82 -14.48 -8.12
C ALA A 325 24.09 -14.07 -7.37
N LEU A 326 24.04 -12.96 -6.60
CA LEU A 326 25.12 -12.48 -5.72
C LEU A 326 25.51 -13.46 -4.60
N GLN A 327 24.61 -14.37 -4.21
CA GLN A 327 24.82 -15.32 -3.12
C GLN A 327 25.31 -16.69 -3.61
N LEU A 328 25.39 -16.91 -4.92
CA LEU A 328 25.86 -18.18 -5.48
C LEU A 328 27.41 -18.26 -5.45
N PRO A 329 27.99 -19.36 -4.94
CA PRO A 329 29.44 -19.54 -4.94
C PRO A 329 29.96 -19.73 -6.38
N GLY A 330 30.89 -18.88 -6.82
CA GLY A 330 31.74 -19.14 -7.99
C GLY A 330 31.55 -18.29 -9.24
N GLY A 331 30.83 -17.16 -9.21
CA GLY A 331 30.76 -16.24 -10.35
C GLY A 331 31.19 -14.81 -9.98
N PRO A 332 32.27 -14.25 -10.56
CA PRO A 332 32.54 -12.82 -10.42
C PRO A 332 31.45 -12.02 -11.15
N LEU A 333 30.66 -11.25 -10.39
CA LEU A 333 29.61 -10.34 -10.91
C LEU A 333 30.10 -9.36 -11.97
N SER A 334 31.40 -9.09 -11.96
CA SER A 334 32.11 -8.27 -12.93
C SER A 334 31.96 -8.78 -14.37
N GLU A 335 31.81 -10.09 -14.57
CA GLU A 335 31.85 -10.71 -15.90
C GLU A 335 30.48 -10.79 -16.60
N ASP A 336 29.36 -10.88 -15.85
CA ASP A 336 28.02 -10.95 -16.46
C ASP A 336 27.51 -9.52 -16.78
N PRO A 337 27.33 -9.17 -18.07
CA PRO A 337 26.91 -7.83 -18.45
C PRO A 337 25.49 -7.47 -17.99
N HIS A 338 24.61 -8.46 -17.85
CA HIS A 338 23.21 -8.26 -17.48
C HIS A 338 23.06 -8.02 -15.97
N LEU A 339 23.72 -8.82 -15.13
CA LEU A 339 23.78 -8.58 -13.68
C LEU A 339 24.44 -7.23 -13.37
N ARG A 340 25.54 -6.90 -14.07
CA ARG A 340 26.18 -5.59 -13.96
C ARG A 340 25.23 -4.45 -14.34
N ALA A 341 24.44 -4.62 -15.40
CA ALA A 341 23.44 -3.64 -15.81
C ALA A 341 22.33 -3.46 -14.75
N ILE A 342 21.86 -4.54 -14.11
CA ILE A 342 20.88 -4.46 -13.02
C ILE A 342 21.46 -3.71 -11.81
N VAL A 343 22.67 -4.07 -11.37
CA VAL A 343 23.34 -3.40 -10.24
C VAL A 343 23.53 -1.91 -10.56
N LEU A 344 23.97 -1.58 -11.78
CA LEU A 344 24.10 -0.19 -12.21
C LEU A 344 22.76 0.55 -12.24
N ALA A 345 21.69 -0.07 -12.73
CA ALA A 345 20.36 0.52 -12.77
C ALA A 345 19.83 0.81 -11.37
N VAL A 346 19.99 -0.13 -10.42
CA VAL A 346 19.62 0.07 -9.00
C VAL A 346 20.43 1.21 -8.40
N ARG A 347 21.73 1.29 -8.69
CA ARG A 347 22.59 2.38 -8.24
C ARG A 347 22.15 3.74 -8.77
N LEU A 348 21.94 3.86 -10.08
CA LEU A 348 21.44 5.08 -10.72
C LEU A 348 20.09 5.50 -10.15
N HIS A 349 19.20 4.53 -9.92
CA HIS A 349 17.90 4.78 -9.31
C HIS A 349 18.03 5.35 -7.88
N ARG A 350 18.94 4.82 -7.05
CA ARG A 350 19.21 5.37 -5.71
C ARG A 350 19.76 6.78 -5.74
N LEU A 351 20.71 7.06 -6.63
CA LEU A 351 21.23 8.43 -6.84
C LEU A 351 20.11 9.37 -7.28
N GLU A 352 19.21 8.91 -8.15
CA GLU A 352 18.05 9.69 -8.57
C GLU A 352 17.09 9.96 -7.41
N LEU A 353 16.81 8.97 -6.55
CA LEU A 353 15.97 9.15 -5.36
C LEU A 353 16.60 10.13 -4.34
N LEU A 354 17.93 10.05 -4.13
CA LEU A 354 18.67 11.01 -3.31
C LEU A 354 18.55 12.43 -3.87
N ARG A 355 18.78 12.61 -5.17
CA ARG A 355 18.70 13.91 -5.85
C ARG A 355 17.28 14.49 -5.85
N SER A 356 16.32 13.70 -6.32
CA SER A 356 14.94 14.15 -6.61
C SER A 356 14.03 14.18 -5.39
N LYS A 357 14.26 13.33 -4.38
CA LYS A 357 13.37 13.16 -3.21
C LYS A 357 14.09 13.29 -1.86
N CYS A 358 15.40 13.48 -1.85
CA CYS A 358 16.23 13.43 -0.64
C CYS A 358 15.97 12.15 0.17
N HIS A 359 15.85 11.03 -0.52
CA HIS A 359 15.56 9.71 0.03
C HIS A 359 16.80 9.15 0.74
N LEU A 360 17.09 9.68 1.92
CA LEU A 360 18.33 9.44 2.64
C LEU A 360 18.21 8.20 3.53
N PRO A 361 18.88 7.08 3.18
CA PRO A 361 18.73 5.82 3.93
C PRO A 361 19.33 5.96 5.34
N VAL A 362 18.62 5.45 6.35
CA VAL A 362 19.08 5.45 7.74
C VAL A 362 19.07 4.02 8.25
N GLU A 363 20.24 3.53 8.65
CA GLU A 363 20.46 2.13 9.08
C GLU A 363 19.51 1.68 10.19
N ASN A 364 19.31 2.53 11.21
CA ASN A 364 18.43 2.25 12.35
C ASN A 364 17.02 2.85 12.19
N SER A 365 16.57 3.06 10.96
CA SER A 365 15.21 3.53 10.66
C SER A 365 14.39 2.43 10.02
N ARG A 366 13.10 2.41 10.32
CA ARG A 366 12.14 1.46 9.74
C ARG A 366 10.86 2.15 9.31
N LEU A 367 10.25 1.64 8.25
CA LEU A 367 8.86 1.89 7.89
C LEU A 367 8.05 0.65 8.30
N ALA A 368 7.09 0.86 9.20
CA ALA A 368 6.25 -0.21 9.74
C ALA A 368 4.80 0.30 9.91
N HIS A 369 3.86 -0.64 9.97
CA HIS A 369 2.47 -0.31 10.28
C HIS A 369 2.28 -0.02 11.77
N GLY A 370 1.59 1.07 12.09
CA GLY A 370 1.12 1.35 13.45
C GLY A 370 -0.15 0.56 13.75
N VAL A 371 -0.18 -0.09 14.91
CA VAL A 371 -1.36 -0.80 15.44
C VAL A 371 -1.54 -0.45 16.92
N LEU A 372 -2.75 -0.67 17.43
CA LEU A 372 -3.07 -0.46 18.84
C LEU A 372 -2.47 -1.58 19.71
N ASP A 373 -2.01 -1.21 20.91
CA ASP A 373 -1.74 -2.18 21.97
C ASP A 373 -3.04 -2.63 22.64
N GLU A 374 -3.62 -3.71 22.10
CA GLU A 374 -4.86 -4.33 22.59
C GLU A 374 -4.71 -5.02 23.96
N ARG A 375 -3.49 -5.05 24.53
CA ARG A 375 -3.22 -5.58 25.87
C ARG A 375 -3.01 -4.47 26.91
N GLY A 376 -2.79 -3.23 26.50
CA GLY A 376 -2.57 -2.10 27.40
C GLY A 376 -1.33 -2.25 28.29
N VAL A 377 -0.28 -2.89 27.76
CA VAL A 377 1.00 -3.12 28.44
C VAL A 377 1.94 -1.92 28.27
N LEU A 378 1.85 -1.21 27.14
CA LEU A 378 2.66 -0.04 26.84
C LEU A 378 2.18 1.18 27.62
N ARG A 379 3.11 1.90 28.25
CA ARG A 379 2.83 3.19 28.89
C ARG A 379 2.84 4.31 27.85
N GLU A 380 2.46 5.50 28.30
CA GLU A 380 2.61 6.71 27.48
C GLU A 380 4.07 6.88 27.04
N ASN A 381 4.26 7.31 25.78
CA ASN A 381 5.55 7.45 25.11
C ASN A 381 6.36 6.16 24.96
N GLN A 382 5.74 4.98 25.05
CA GLN A 382 6.40 3.71 24.70
C GLN A 382 5.90 3.17 23.36
N MET A 383 6.75 2.40 22.68
CA MET A 383 6.36 1.65 21.48
C MET A 383 7.02 0.28 21.47
N PHE A 384 6.40 -0.68 20.79
CA PHE A 384 6.98 -1.99 20.58
C PHE A 384 7.20 -2.24 19.09
N LEU A 385 8.44 -2.56 18.72
CA LEU A 385 8.80 -2.98 17.37
C LEU A 385 9.64 -4.25 17.43
N ARG A 386 9.18 -5.28 16.72
CA ARG A 386 9.91 -6.54 16.55
C ARG A 386 10.14 -6.78 15.08
N GLU A 387 11.41 -6.95 14.73
CA GLU A 387 11.83 -7.35 13.40
C GLU A 387 11.96 -8.86 13.33
N ARG A 388 11.71 -9.40 12.15
CA ARG A 388 11.86 -10.81 11.86
C ARG A 388 12.73 -10.96 10.62
N TYR A 389 13.73 -11.83 10.73
CA TYR A 389 14.70 -12.09 9.68
C TYR A 389 14.67 -13.58 9.33
N ARG A 390 14.72 -13.89 8.05
CA ARG A 390 14.94 -15.24 7.56
C ARG A 390 16.42 -15.57 7.70
N ILE A 391 16.76 -16.74 8.21
CA ILE A 391 18.14 -17.20 8.27
C ILE A 391 18.55 -17.63 6.85
N PRO A 392 19.57 -17.01 6.23
CA PRO A 392 20.00 -17.35 4.87
C PRO A 392 20.28 -18.85 4.71
N GLY A 393 19.88 -19.43 3.58
CA GLY A 393 20.04 -20.86 3.31
C GLY A 393 19.09 -21.79 4.07
N THR A 394 18.16 -21.26 4.89
CA THR A 394 17.19 -22.08 5.65
C THR A 394 15.76 -21.56 5.50
N SER A 395 14.80 -22.37 5.98
CA SER A 395 13.40 -21.98 6.20
C SER A 395 13.16 -21.34 7.58
N GLU A 396 14.19 -21.25 8.42
CA GLU A 396 14.08 -20.74 9.78
C GLU A 396 14.10 -19.22 9.84
N TYR A 397 13.50 -18.68 10.90
CA TYR A 397 13.46 -17.25 11.16
C TYR A 397 13.88 -16.96 12.59
N TYR A 398 14.62 -15.87 12.77
CA TYR A 398 14.84 -15.28 14.10
C TYR A 398 14.16 -13.93 14.21
N SER A 399 13.86 -13.52 15.43
CA SER A 399 13.25 -12.21 15.71
C SER A 399 14.15 -11.38 16.60
N ARG A 400 14.17 -10.06 16.37
CA ARG A 400 14.89 -9.09 17.19
C ARG A 400 13.92 -8.02 17.66
N VAL A 401 13.88 -7.78 18.96
CA VAL A 401 13.17 -6.62 19.52
C VAL A 401 14.08 -5.41 19.39
N ILE A 402 13.54 -4.33 18.84
CA ILE A 402 14.26 -3.07 18.71
C ILE A 402 14.12 -2.32 20.02
N THR A 403 15.25 -1.97 20.63
CA THR A 403 15.31 -1.29 21.92
C THR A 403 16.12 -0.02 21.82
N GLY A 404 15.66 1.04 22.47
CA GLY A 404 16.39 2.30 22.54
C GLY A 404 15.44 3.49 22.53
N ARG A 405 16.01 4.70 22.54
CA ARG A 405 15.24 5.91 22.27
C ARG A 405 15.02 6.00 20.77
N ALA A 406 13.80 6.32 20.38
CA ALA A 406 13.44 6.51 19.00
C ALA A 406 12.54 7.74 18.85
N PHE A 407 12.36 8.16 17.60
CA PHE A 407 11.24 9.00 17.24
C PHE A 407 10.45 8.29 16.15
N PHE A 408 9.16 8.59 16.08
CA PHE A 408 8.33 8.17 14.96
C PHE A 408 7.69 9.38 14.30
N VAL A 409 7.42 9.24 13.01
CA VAL A 409 6.79 10.25 12.17
C VAL A 409 5.90 9.54 11.16
N ARG A 410 4.73 10.13 10.89
CA ARG A 410 3.83 9.65 9.85
C ARG A 410 3.85 10.63 8.69
N ASN A 411 4.21 10.14 7.50
CA ASN A 411 4.20 10.96 6.30
C ASN A 411 2.76 11.08 5.73
N PRO A 412 2.39 12.24 5.14
CA PRO A 412 3.16 13.49 5.13
C PRO A 412 3.11 14.18 6.52
N CYS A 413 4.21 14.81 6.93
CA CYS A 413 4.31 15.48 8.22
C CYS A 413 4.77 16.93 8.03
N LEU A 414 3.83 17.87 8.15
CA LEU A 414 4.08 19.29 7.91
C LEU A 414 4.22 20.11 9.20
N HIS A 415 3.85 19.53 10.34
CA HIS A 415 3.87 20.22 11.63
C HIS A 415 4.86 19.54 12.57
N ALA A 416 5.63 20.33 13.30
CA ALA A 416 6.65 19.84 14.21
C ALA A 416 6.11 18.80 15.22
N ALA A 417 4.89 19.01 15.73
CA ALA A 417 4.23 18.07 16.65
C ALA A 417 3.97 16.66 16.08
N GLY A 418 4.08 16.46 14.77
CA GLY A 418 3.97 15.14 14.14
C GLY A 418 5.23 14.28 14.24
N LEU A 419 6.37 14.85 14.70
CA LEU A 419 7.53 14.09 15.17
C LEU A 419 7.44 13.95 16.69
N ARG A 420 7.35 12.70 17.16
CA ARG A 420 7.27 12.36 18.58
C ARG A 420 8.41 11.46 19.00
N PHE A 421 9.00 11.78 20.13
CA PHE A 421 9.99 10.93 20.79
C PHE A 421 9.28 9.88 21.65
N VAL A 422 9.85 8.69 21.67
CA VAL A 422 9.38 7.57 22.46
C VAL A 422 10.57 6.94 23.19
N ASP A 423 10.29 6.54 24.41
CA ASP A 423 11.21 5.85 25.29
C ASP A 423 10.87 4.36 25.28
N ARG A 424 11.89 3.56 24.96
CA ARG A 424 11.97 2.11 25.15
C ARG A 424 10.79 1.28 24.64
#